data_AF-N2AG75-F1
#
_entry.id   AF-N2AG75-F1
#
_cell.length_a   1.000
_cell.length_b   1.000
_cell.length_c   1.000
_cell.angle_alpha   90.00
_cell.angle_beta   90.00
_cell.angle_gamma   90.00
#
_symmetry.space_group_name_H-M   'P 1'
#
loop_
_entity.id
_entity.type
_entity.pdbx_description
1 polymer ?
#
loop_
_entity_poly.entity_id
_entity_poly.type
_entity_poly.pdbx_seq_one_letter_code
_entity_poly.pdbx_strand_id
1 'polypeptide(L)'
;MVYIKAMQENSENDAAMRNQIEKGRLQINVTSDVDSYPVSDAVISVSYTGVPDSTLEELNTDSSGQTEQIELNAPPLEYSLNPSIEAQPYAEYTLDVRAPGFEPVSISGAEILPDVTAIQNIRLRPAVPEDTGEEVFVIPAHTLYGEYPPKIAEDEIKPTNESGEIVLSRVVVPEYIVVHDGSPRDTTAQNYYVKYRDYIKNVASSEIYATWPDASIRANVLAIMSFTLNRVYTEW
;
A
#
# COMPACT_ATOMS: atom_id res chain seq x y z
N MET A 1 -28.94 12.23 -35.90
CA MET A 1 -29.47 12.83 -34.66
C MET A 1 -29.29 11.96 -33.43
N VAL A 2 -29.36 10.62 -33.53
CA VAL A 2 -29.14 9.70 -32.37
C VAL A 2 -27.68 9.67 -31.89
N TYR A 3 -26.71 9.72 -32.81
CA TYR A 3 -25.26 9.70 -32.48
C TYR A 3 -24.76 10.94 -31.72
N ILE A 4 -25.32 12.12 -31.99
CA ILE A 4 -24.91 13.37 -31.33
C ILE A 4 -25.41 13.40 -29.87
N LYS A 5 -26.59 12.79 -29.61
CA LYS A 5 -27.18 12.71 -28.27
C LYS A 5 -26.38 11.79 -27.33
N ALA A 6 -25.89 10.65 -27.84
CA ALA A 6 -25.05 9.72 -27.08
C ALA A 6 -23.66 10.29 -26.76
N MET A 7 -23.08 11.10 -27.66
CA MET A 7 -21.82 11.81 -27.39
C MET A 7 -22.00 12.96 -26.40
N GLN A 8 -23.13 13.66 -26.44
CA GLN A 8 -23.47 14.70 -25.47
C GLN A 8 -23.75 14.10 -24.08
N GLU A 9 -24.51 13.00 -23.98
CA GLU A 9 -24.76 12.28 -22.72
C GLU A 9 -23.47 11.72 -22.10
N ASN A 10 -22.52 11.19 -22.90
CA ASN A 10 -21.21 10.78 -22.40
C ASN A 10 -20.36 11.97 -21.94
N SER A 11 -20.38 13.10 -22.67
CA SER A 11 -19.65 14.30 -22.24
C SER A 11 -20.27 15.00 -21.03
N GLU A 12 -21.58 14.89 -20.85
CA GLU A 12 -22.31 15.39 -19.68
C GLU A 12 -22.14 14.47 -18.48
N ASN A 13 -22.05 13.14 -18.66
CA ASN A 13 -21.68 12.19 -17.60
C ASN A 13 -20.22 12.35 -17.19
N ASP A 14 -19.29 12.57 -18.12
CA ASP A 14 -17.89 12.88 -17.81
C ASP A 14 -17.75 14.24 -17.11
N ALA A 15 -18.57 15.24 -17.48
CA ALA A 15 -18.62 16.53 -16.81
C ALA A 15 -19.33 16.47 -15.44
N ALA A 16 -20.30 15.58 -15.26
CA ALA A 16 -20.98 15.33 -13.99
C ALA A 16 -20.13 14.47 -13.03
N MET A 17 -19.31 13.54 -13.54
CA MET A 17 -18.27 12.84 -12.76
C MET A 17 -17.15 13.79 -12.34
N ARG A 18 -16.78 14.77 -13.19
CA ARG A 18 -15.87 15.87 -12.79
C ARG A 18 -16.42 16.75 -11.66
N ASN A 19 -17.73 16.72 -11.38
CA ASN A 19 -18.35 17.44 -10.26
C ASN A 19 -18.31 16.69 -8.92
N GLN A 20 -17.69 15.51 -8.84
CA GLN A 20 -17.48 14.79 -7.57
C GLN A 20 -16.04 14.27 -7.42
N ILE A 21 -15.05 15.03 -7.89
CA ILE A 21 -13.66 14.77 -7.52
C ILE A 21 -13.50 15.17 -6.06
N GLU A 22 -13.28 14.18 -5.20
CA GLU A 22 -12.93 14.38 -3.80
C GLU A 22 -11.41 14.44 -3.64
N LYS A 23 -10.94 14.64 -2.41
CA LYS A 23 -9.53 14.80 -2.09
C LYS A 23 -9.08 13.80 -1.05
N GLY A 24 -8.02 13.08 -1.35
CA GLY A 24 -7.22 12.36 -0.36
C GLY A 24 -5.97 13.16 -0.01
N ARG A 25 -5.27 12.76 1.04
CA ARG A 25 -4.02 13.40 1.43
C ARG A 25 -2.87 12.41 1.40
N LEU A 26 -1.68 12.88 1.00
CA LEU A 26 -0.46 12.09 0.99
C LEU A 26 0.62 12.78 1.82
N GLN A 27 1.30 12.00 2.65
CA GLN A 27 2.57 12.37 3.29
C GLN A 27 3.60 11.28 3.00
N ILE A 28 4.82 11.67 2.67
CA ILE A 28 5.92 10.74 2.42
C ILE A 28 6.98 10.91 3.50
N ASN A 29 7.44 9.79 4.05
CA ASN A 29 8.51 9.72 5.03
C ASN A 29 9.68 8.95 4.44
N VAL A 30 10.87 9.54 4.42
CA VAL A 30 12.08 8.96 3.83
C VAL A 30 13.14 8.75 4.90
N THR A 31 13.64 7.52 4.96
CA THR A 31 14.70 7.12 5.89
C THR A 31 15.77 6.32 5.16
N SER A 32 16.98 6.29 5.71
CA SER A 32 18.06 5.41 5.23
C SER A 32 17.77 3.96 5.65
N ASP A 33 17.95 3.00 4.74
CA ASP A 33 17.74 1.58 5.06
C ASP A 33 18.85 1.00 5.96
N VAL A 34 19.99 1.69 6.10
CA VAL A 34 21.13 1.22 6.90
C VAL A 34 20.91 1.43 8.40
N ASP A 35 20.39 2.60 8.76
CA ASP A 35 20.35 3.07 10.16
C ASP A 35 19.02 3.71 10.55
N SER A 36 18.03 3.72 9.64
CA SER A 36 16.73 4.39 9.82
C SER A 36 16.85 5.90 10.09
N TYR A 37 17.99 6.51 9.78
CA TYR A 37 18.15 7.96 9.94
C TYR A 37 17.27 8.68 8.92
N PRO A 38 16.58 9.77 9.30
CA PRO A 38 15.80 10.55 8.35
C PRO A 38 16.66 11.13 7.23
N VAL A 39 16.17 11.06 5.99
CA VAL A 39 16.85 11.64 4.84
C VAL A 39 16.20 12.98 4.53
N SER A 40 16.92 14.08 4.76
CA SER A 40 16.47 15.42 4.40
C SER A 40 16.79 15.76 2.96
N ASP A 41 16.06 16.73 2.39
CA ASP A 41 16.27 17.25 1.03
C ASP A 41 16.15 16.18 -0.08
N ALA A 42 15.57 15.01 0.23
CA ALA A 42 15.10 14.09 -0.79
C ALA A 42 13.98 14.77 -1.59
N VAL A 43 14.08 14.70 -2.91
CA VAL A 43 13.11 15.24 -3.88
C VAL A 43 12.17 14.12 -4.29
N ILE A 44 10.86 14.37 -4.19
CA ILE A 44 9.81 13.44 -4.55
C ILE A 44 8.94 14.07 -5.62
N SER A 45 8.92 13.46 -6.80
CA SER A 45 8.00 13.81 -7.88
C SER A 45 6.77 12.92 -7.79
N VAL A 46 5.58 13.53 -7.82
CA VAL A 46 4.29 12.83 -7.76
C VAL A 46 3.56 13.01 -9.08
N SER A 47 3.13 11.91 -9.71
CA SER A 47 2.39 11.89 -10.97
C SER A 47 1.25 10.88 -10.93
N TYR A 48 0.27 10.98 -11.84
CA TYR A 48 -0.69 9.88 -12.00
C TYR A 48 0.01 8.64 -12.58
N THR A 49 -0.30 7.45 -12.08
CA THR A 49 0.34 6.21 -12.55
C THR A 49 0.17 5.97 -14.05
N GLY A 50 -0.99 6.35 -14.62
CA GLY A 50 -1.25 6.23 -16.07
C GLY A 50 -0.55 7.27 -16.95
N VAL A 51 0.05 8.32 -16.35
CA VAL A 51 0.74 9.40 -17.06
C VAL A 51 1.99 9.85 -16.27
N PRO A 52 2.99 8.96 -16.10
CA PRO A 52 4.11 9.20 -15.18
C PRO A 52 5.01 10.37 -15.60
N ASP A 53 5.10 10.66 -16.90
CA ASP A 53 5.91 11.79 -17.42
C ASP A 53 5.32 13.18 -17.12
N SER A 54 4.13 13.24 -16.49
CA SER A 54 3.44 14.47 -16.13
C SER A 54 3.44 14.66 -14.61
N THR A 55 4.53 15.23 -14.09
CA THR A 55 4.64 15.62 -12.69
C THR A 55 3.53 16.61 -12.30
N LEU A 56 2.78 16.27 -11.26
CA LEU A 56 1.72 17.08 -10.68
C LEU A 56 2.26 17.97 -9.56
N GLU A 57 3.06 17.36 -8.68
CA GLU A 57 3.64 18.00 -7.50
C GLU A 57 5.10 17.53 -7.35
N GLU A 58 5.94 18.42 -6.84
CA GLU A 58 7.32 18.11 -6.44
C GLU A 58 7.50 18.54 -4.99
N LEU A 59 7.94 17.61 -4.14
CA LEU A 59 8.07 17.79 -2.71
C LEU A 59 9.49 17.54 -2.24
N ASN A 60 9.86 18.20 -1.15
CA ASN A 60 11.13 17.97 -0.48
C ASN A 60 10.88 17.50 0.94
N THR A 61 11.73 16.59 1.41
CA THR A 61 11.74 16.17 2.82
C THR A 61 12.44 17.19 3.71
N ASP A 62 11.88 17.40 4.90
CA ASP A 62 12.44 18.25 5.93
C ASP A 62 13.55 17.54 6.74
N SER A 63 14.04 18.21 7.80
CA SER A 63 15.05 17.63 8.70
C SER A 63 14.62 16.36 9.44
N SER A 64 13.31 16.07 9.48
CA SER A 64 12.74 14.86 10.06
C SER A 64 12.50 13.78 8.99
N GLY A 65 12.93 14.01 7.75
CA GLY A 65 12.73 13.12 6.62
C GLY A 65 11.29 13.06 6.14
N GLN A 66 10.48 14.08 6.42
CA GLN A 66 9.06 14.10 6.07
C GLN A 66 8.77 15.18 5.04
N THR A 67 7.92 14.88 4.08
CA THR A 67 7.31 15.92 3.24
C THR A 67 6.23 16.65 4.02
N GLU A 68 5.84 17.83 3.52
CA GLU A 68 4.53 18.35 3.85
C GLU A 68 3.43 17.41 3.34
N GLN A 69 2.22 17.63 3.86
CA GLN A 69 1.04 16.88 3.44
C GLN A 69 0.38 17.60 2.26
N ILE A 70 0.18 16.88 1.16
CA ILE A 70 -0.48 17.41 -0.05
C ILE A 70 -1.86 16.80 -0.27
N GLU A 71 -2.74 17.54 -0.95
CA GLU A 71 -4.05 17.07 -1.36
C GLU A 71 -4.06 16.60 -2.82
N LEU A 72 -4.44 15.35 -3.03
CA LEU A 72 -4.48 14.70 -4.32
C LEU A 72 -5.93 14.37 -4.70
N ASN A 73 -6.23 14.39 -5.99
CA ASN A 73 -7.56 13.99 -6.48
C ASN A 73 -7.80 12.53 -6.13
N ALA A 74 -8.99 12.23 -5.63
CA ALA A 74 -9.46 10.88 -5.35
C ALA A 74 -10.89 10.72 -5.88
N PRO A 75 -11.32 9.47 -6.18
CA PRO A 75 -12.72 9.18 -6.48
C PRO A 75 -13.64 9.53 -5.30
N PRO A 76 -14.96 9.64 -5.53
CA PRO A 76 -15.94 9.89 -4.47
C PRO A 76 -15.90 8.83 -3.36
N LEU A 77 -16.07 9.24 -2.10
CA LEU A 77 -16.11 8.37 -0.92
C LEU A 77 -17.10 7.21 -1.07
N GLU A 78 -18.25 7.47 -1.70
CA GLU A 78 -19.33 6.49 -1.88
C GLU A 78 -18.85 5.21 -2.59
N TYR A 79 -17.86 5.32 -3.50
CA TYR A 79 -17.36 4.17 -4.26
C TYR A 79 -16.74 3.12 -3.34
N SER A 80 -16.17 3.54 -2.21
CA SER A 80 -15.57 2.64 -1.21
C SER A 80 -16.57 2.09 -0.19
N LEU A 81 -17.74 2.73 -0.06
CA LEU A 81 -18.74 2.43 0.97
C LEU A 81 -19.94 1.64 0.44
N ASN A 82 -20.20 1.71 -0.88
CA ASN A 82 -21.34 1.08 -1.51
C ASN A 82 -20.88 -0.09 -2.41
N PRO A 83 -21.07 -1.35 -1.99
CA PRO A 83 -20.60 -2.51 -2.75
C PRO A 83 -21.37 -2.73 -4.07
N SER A 84 -22.46 -1.99 -4.33
CA SER A 84 -23.14 -2.02 -5.63
C SER A 84 -22.48 -1.12 -6.67
N ILE A 85 -21.48 -0.32 -6.28
CA ILE A 85 -20.69 0.51 -7.20
C ILE A 85 -19.45 -0.28 -7.60
N GLU A 86 -19.30 -0.53 -8.90
CA GLU A 86 -18.16 -1.28 -9.47
C GLU A 86 -16.97 -0.36 -9.86
N ALA A 87 -17.12 0.96 -9.71
CA ALA A 87 -16.07 1.92 -10.03
C ALA A 87 -14.93 1.88 -8.99
N GLN A 88 -13.69 2.08 -9.45
CA GLN A 88 -12.50 2.07 -8.59
C GLN A 88 -12.59 3.14 -7.49
N PRO A 89 -12.45 2.77 -6.20
CA PRO A 89 -12.66 3.71 -5.09
C PRO A 89 -11.42 4.54 -4.70
N TYR A 90 -10.29 4.35 -5.38
CA TYR A 90 -9.03 5.03 -5.11
C TYR A 90 -8.39 5.53 -6.42
N ALA A 91 -7.58 6.59 -6.33
CA ALA A 91 -6.71 7.03 -7.41
C ALA A 91 -5.32 6.46 -7.22
N GLU A 92 -4.61 6.21 -8.33
CA GLU A 92 -3.25 5.67 -8.31
C GLU A 92 -2.24 6.73 -8.73
N TYR A 93 -1.16 6.84 -7.95
CA TYR A 93 -0.05 7.75 -8.20
C TYR A 93 1.28 7.00 -8.26
N THR A 94 2.20 7.55 -9.06
CA THR A 94 3.62 7.18 -9.06
C THR A 94 4.39 8.20 -8.25
N LEU A 95 5.30 7.69 -7.41
CA LEU A 95 6.20 8.48 -6.58
C LEU A 95 7.64 8.17 -6.98
N ASP A 96 8.34 9.15 -7.56
CA ASP A 96 9.76 9.04 -7.88
C ASP A 96 10.58 9.80 -6.86
N VAL A 97 11.42 9.09 -6.12
CA VAL A 97 12.19 9.62 -5.00
C VAL A 97 13.68 9.61 -5.32
N ARG A 98 14.32 10.77 -5.15
CA ARG A 98 15.75 10.95 -5.37
C ARG A 98 16.36 11.70 -4.20
N ALA A 99 17.49 11.20 -3.69
CA ALA A 99 18.28 11.89 -2.68
C ALA A 99 19.77 11.78 -3.01
N PRO A 100 20.59 12.82 -2.78
CA PRO A 100 22.03 12.75 -3.00
C PRO A 100 22.69 11.62 -2.20
N GLY A 101 23.46 10.76 -2.88
CA GLY A 101 24.16 9.64 -2.24
C GLY A 101 23.30 8.39 -1.99
N PHE A 102 22.06 8.37 -2.50
CA PHE A 102 21.16 7.22 -2.43
C PHE A 102 20.74 6.76 -3.83
N GLU A 103 20.37 5.49 -3.92
CA GLU A 103 19.73 4.92 -5.10
C GLU A 103 18.32 5.53 -5.26
N PRO A 104 17.91 5.89 -6.49
CA PRO A 104 16.54 6.30 -6.76
C PRO A 104 15.55 5.18 -6.47
N VAL A 105 14.39 5.54 -5.93
CA VAL A 105 13.27 4.61 -5.72
C VAL A 105 12.06 5.13 -6.47
N SER A 106 11.40 4.26 -7.24
CA SER A 106 10.11 4.54 -7.88
C SER A 106 9.04 3.63 -7.29
N ILE A 107 7.93 4.20 -6.84
CA ILE A 107 6.76 3.46 -6.34
C ILE A 107 5.59 3.75 -7.27
N SER A 108 5.18 2.77 -8.05
CA SER A 108 4.04 2.83 -8.95
C SER A 108 2.80 2.24 -8.29
N GLY A 109 1.66 2.91 -8.42
CA GLY A 109 0.37 2.41 -7.92
C GLY A 109 0.05 2.78 -6.47
N ALA A 110 0.64 3.84 -5.93
CA ALA A 110 0.29 4.33 -4.59
C ALA A 110 -1.19 4.77 -4.57
N GLU A 111 -1.99 4.11 -3.73
CA GLU A 111 -3.44 4.29 -3.68
C GLU A 111 -3.83 5.46 -2.76
N ILE A 112 -4.60 6.40 -3.29
CA ILE A 112 -5.14 7.54 -2.56
C ILE A 112 -6.67 7.47 -2.52
N LEU A 113 -7.19 7.37 -1.30
CA LEU A 113 -8.62 7.37 -0.98
C LEU A 113 -9.06 8.77 -0.49
N PRO A 114 -10.33 9.14 -0.69
CA PRO A 114 -10.85 10.44 -0.25
C PRO A 114 -10.92 10.56 1.27
N ASP A 115 -10.82 11.80 1.77
CA ASP A 115 -10.95 12.20 3.17
C ASP A 115 -9.98 11.56 4.18
N VAL A 116 -9.06 10.70 3.73
CA VAL A 116 -8.04 10.04 4.54
C VAL A 116 -6.63 10.50 4.18
N THR A 117 -5.69 10.20 5.07
CA THR A 117 -4.27 10.48 4.87
C THR A 117 -3.52 9.18 4.62
N ALA A 118 -2.96 9.03 3.42
CA ALA A 118 -1.98 8.01 3.10
C ALA A 118 -0.60 8.46 3.62
N ILE A 119 0.10 7.55 4.30
CA ILE A 119 1.48 7.75 4.76
C ILE A 119 2.36 6.73 4.03
N GLN A 120 3.14 7.20 3.07
CA GLN A 120 4.09 6.36 2.36
C GLN A 120 5.45 6.43 3.06
N ASN A 121 5.90 5.31 3.63
CA ASN A 121 7.25 5.21 4.18
C ASN A 121 8.17 4.61 3.13
N ILE A 122 9.31 5.25 2.89
CA ILE A 122 10.29 4.87 1.87
C ILE A 122 11.64 4.74 2.56
N ARG A 123 12.33 3.64 2.24
CA ARG A 123 13.70 3.41 2.70
C ARG A 123 14.62 3.52 1.51
N LEU A 124 15.60 4.40 1.60
CA LEU A 124 16.60 4.59 0.56
C LEU A 124 17.87 3.83 0.90
N ARG A 125 18.38 3.09 -0.09
CA ARG A 125 19.66 2.40 -0.01
C ARG A 125 20.78 3.36 -0.44
N PRO A 126 21.88 3.49 0.32
CA PRO A 126 23.00 4.32 -0.10
C PRO A 126 23.58 3.82 -1.43
N ALA A 127 23.85 4.75 -2.34
CA ALA A 127 24.41 4.41 -3.65
C ALA A 127 25.83 3.86 -3.50
N VAL A 128 26.08 2.71 -4.12
CA VAL A 128 27.43 2.12 -4.23
C VAL A 128 27.97 2.31 -5.65
N PRO A 129 29.29 2.52 -5.84
CA PRO A 129 29.85 2.86 -7.16
C PRO A 129 29.60 1.84 -8.28
N GLU A 130 29.29 0.59 -7.92
CA GLU A 130 29.04 -0.52 -8.85
C GLU A 130 27.55 -0.72 -9.15
N ASP A 131 26.65 -0.10 -8.37
CA ASP A 131 25.20 -0.22 -8.53
C ASP A 131 24.58 1.15 -8.81
N THR A 132 24.03 1.28 -10.00
CA THR A 132 23.27 2.47 -10.43
C THR A 132 21.82 2.12 -10.69
N GLY A 133 21.35 1.00 -10.13
CA GLY A 133 19.97 0.55 -10.28
C GLY A 133 18.98 1.53 -9.65
N GLU A 134 17.87 1.73 -10.34
CA GLU A 134 16.66 2.28 -9.73
C GLU A 134 15.87 1.13 -9.12
N GLU A 135 15.45 1.28 -7.87
CA GLU A 135 14.61 0.31 -7.20
C GLU A 135 13.14 0.63 -7.49
N VAL A 136 12.45 -0.28 -8.19
CA VAL A 136 11.07 -0.07 -8.64
C VAL A 136 10.13 -0.99 -7.88
N PHE A 137 9.18 -0.39 -7.16
CA PHE A 137 8.07 -1.07 -6.51
C PHE A 137 6.80 -0.87 -7.33
N VAL A 138 6.10 -1.96 -7.62
CA VAL A 138 4.79 -1.92 -8.30
C VAL A 138 3.74 -2.44 -7.33
N ILE A 139 2.88 -1.55 -6.87
CA ILE A 139 1.72 -1.89 -6.04
C ILE A 139 0.61 -2.33 -6.99
N PRO A 140 0.12 -3.59 -6.89
CA PRO A 140 -0.99 -4.04 -7.71
C PRO A 140 -2.31 -3.48 -7.17
N ALA A 141 -3.37 -3.58 -7.97
CA ALA A 141 -4.70 -3.10 -7.58
C ALA A 141 -5.17 -3.71 -6.26
N HIS A 142 -5.78 -2.92 -5.38
CA HIS A 142 -6.36 -3.36 -4.11
C HIS A 142 -7.19 -4.65 -4.22
N THR A 143 -7.07 -5.57 -3.25
CA THR A 143 -7.70 -6.90 -3.31
C THR A 143 -9.22 -6.88 -3.44
N LEU A 144 -9.87 -5.85 -2.90
CA LEU A 144 -11.33 -5.65 -3.02
C LEU A 144 -11.79 -5.13 -4.40
N TYR A 145 -10.88 -4.70 -5.26
CA TYR A 145 -11.18 -4.20 -6.61
C TYR A 145 -10.58 -5.09 -7.71
N GLY A 146 -9.33 -5.52 -7.53
CA GLY A 146 -8.65 -6.38 -8.49
C GLY A 146 -9.18 -7.82 -8.51
N GLU A 147 -9.00 -8.50 -9.63
CA GLU A 147 -9.30 -9.93 -9.75
C GLU A 147 -8.11 -10.76 -9.25
N TYR A 148 -8.30 -11.45 -8.13
CA TYR A 148 -7.31 -12.35 -7.56
C TYR A 148 -7.83 -13.78 -7.51
N PRO A 149 -6.95 -14.79 -7.63
CA PRO A 149 -7.34 -16.18 -7.40
C PRO A 149 -8.01 -16.32 -6.02
N PRO A 150 -9.08 -17.13 -5.92
CA PRO A 150 -9.76 -17.31 -4.65
C PRO A 150 -8.79 -17.86 -3.61
N LYS A 151 -8.86 -17.31 -2.39
CA LYS A 151 -8.07 -17.81 -1.28
C LYS A 151 -8.39 -19.28 -1.04
N ILE A 152 -7.36 -20.11 -0.95
CA ILE A 152 -7.52 -21.53 -0.65
C ILE A 152 -8.09 -21.61 0.78
N ALA A 153 -9.25 -22.25 0.92
CA ALA A 153 -9.88 -22.44 2.21
C ALA A 153 -8.97 -23.28 3.12
N GLU A 154 -8.78 -22.80 4.34
CA GLU A 154 -8.02 -23.49 5.37
C GLU A 154 -8.97 -24.40 6.16
N ASP A 155 -8.50 -25.59 6.56
CA ASP A 155 -9.25 -26.43 7.51
C ASP A 155 -9.61 -25.65 8.77
N GLU A 156 -10.87 -25.76 9.21
CA GLU A 156 -11.40 -25.10 10.42
C GLU A 156 -10.63 -25.48 11.69
N ILE A 157 -10.12 -26.72 11.73
CA ILE A 157 -9.37 -27.26 12.86
C ILE A 157 -7.97 -27.62 12.37
N LYS A 158 -6.98 -26.89 12.86
CA LYS A 158 -5.57 -27.23 12.64
C LYS A 158 -5.12 -28.22 13.71
N PRO A 159 -4.40 -29.30 13.33
CA PRO A 159 -3.80 -30.18 14.32
C PRO A 159 -2.78 -29.38 15.14
N THR A 160 -2.90 -29.41 16.47
CA THR A 160 -1.91 -28.80 17.38
C THR A 160 -0.73 -29.73 17.63
N ASN A 161 -0.58 -30.79 16.82
CA ASN A 161 0.45 -31.79 17.02
C ASN A 161 1.82 -31.20 16.68
N GLU A 162 2.76 -31.35 17.61
CA GLU A 162 4.09 -30.77 17.64
C GLU A 162 4.97 -31.35 16.52
N SER A 163 4.91 -30.81 15.30
CA SER A 163 5.83 -31.18 14.21
C SER A 163 6.92 -30.14 13.93
N GLY A 164 6.82 -28.96 14.56
CA GLY A 164 7.70 -27.81 14.38
C GLY A 164 8.83 -27.71 15.41
N GLU A 165 9.87 -26.93 15.10
CA GLU A 165 11.07 -26.74 15.94
C GLU A 165 10.82 -25.79 17.12
N ILE A 166 9.79 -24.92 17.06
CA ILE A 166 9.48 -23.92 18.10
C ILE A 166 7.97 -23.87 18.42
N VAL A 167 7.47 -24.79 19.25
CA VAL A 167 6.10 -24.67 19.77
C VAL A 167 6.06 -23.67 20.94
N LEU A 168 5.39 -22.54 20.71
CA LEU A 168 5.14 -21.56 21.76
C LEU A 168 4.14 -22.12 22.77
N SER A 169 4.45 -22.09 24.07
CA SER A 169 3.54 -22.57 25.13
C SER A 169 2.30 -21.69 25.34
N ARG A 170 2.26 -20.52 24.72
CA ARG A 170 1.14 -19.57 24.72
C ARG A 170 1.23 -18.66 23.51
N VAL A 171 0.10 -18.07 23.12
CA VAL A 171 0.08 -17.00 22.12
C VAL A 171 0.88 -15.80 22.66
N VAL A 172 1.88 -15.38 21.90
CA VAL A 172 2.66 -14.16 22.16
C VAL A 172 2.62 -13.27 20.94
N VAL A 173 2.64 -11.95 21.16
CA VAL A 173 2.81 -11.00 20.07
C VAL A 173 4.31 -10.96 19.71
N PRO A 174 4.70 -11.35 18.50
CA PRO A 174 6.10 -11.35 18.10
C PRO A 174 6.60 -9.92 17.89
N GLU A 175 7.91 -9.73 17.95
CA GLU A 175 8.53 -8.46 17.57
C GLU A 175 8.51 -8.28 16.04
N TYR A 176 8.84 -9.34 15.31
CA TYR A 176 8.92 -9.38 13.86
C TYR A 176 8.11 -10.53 13.26
N ILE A 177 7.60 -10.31 12.05
CA ILE A 177 7.06 -11.31 11.13
C ILE A 177 8.05 -11.44 9.97
N VAL A 178 8.43 -12.68 9.66
CA VAL A 178 9.25 -12.97 8.49
C VAL A 178 8.32 -13.22 7.30
N VAL A 179 8.42 -12.35 6.29
CA VAL A 179 7.68 -12.48 5.03
C VAL A 179 8.62 -13.05 3.98
N HIS A 180 8.25 -14.18 3.41
CA HIS A 180 9.00 -14.82 2.33
C HIS A 180 8.47 -14.35 0.97
N ASP A 181 9.34 -13.76 0.15
CA ASP A 181 8.99 -13.11 -1.12
C ASP A 181 8.91 -14.10 -2.30
N GLY A 182 8.19 -15.19 -2.10
CA GLY A 182 8.14 -16.27 -3.06
C GLY A 182 7.33 -17.46 -2.61
N SER A 183 7.33 -18.51 -3.44
CA SER A 183 6.76 -19.80 -3.06
C SER A 183 7.50 -20.32 -1.82
N PRO A 184 6.83 -20.96 -0.84
CA PRO A 184 7.50 -21.55 0.33
C PRO A 184 8.60 -22.58 0.00
N ARG A 185 8.70 -23.02 -1.26
CA ARG A 185 9.75 -23.94 -1.75
C ARG A 185 10.90 -23.23 -2.46
N ASP A 186 10.78 -21.93 -2.71
CA ASP A 186 11.78 -21.14 -3.40
C ASP A 186 12.82 -20.61 -2.41
N THR A 187 13.91 -21.34 -2.24
CA THR A 187 14.98 -20.93 -1.32
C THR A 187 15.78 -19.72 -1.81
N THR A 188 15.53 -19.21 -3.03
CA THR A 188 16.21 -18.04 -3.59
C THR A 188 15.48 -16.74 -3.32
N ALA A 189 14.20 -16.83 -2.95
CA ALA A 189 13.39 -15.67 -2.59
C ALA A 189 13.85 -15.03 -1.27
N GLN A 190 13.77 -13.70 -1.22
CA GLN A 190 14.21 -12.91 -0.09
C GLN A 190 13.27 -13.04 1.11
N ASN A 191 13.84 -12.97 2.31
CA ASN A 191 13.08 -12.88 3.55
C ASN A 191 13.11 -11.45 4.08
N TYR A 192 11.94 -10.85 4.29
CA TYR A 192 11.79 -9.54 4.91
C TYR A 192 11.40 -9.69 6.38
N TYR A 193 12.15 -9.04 7.25
CA TYR A 193 11.88 -8.97 8.69
C TYR A 193 11.08 -7.71 8.99
N VAL A 194 9.76 -7.84 9.10
CA VAL A 194 8.85 -6.71 9.26
C VAL A 194 8.37 -6.66 10.70
N LYS A 195 8.39 -5.49 11.34
CA LYS A 195 7.83 -5.35 12.69
C LYS A 195 6.37 -5.79 12.69
N TYR A 196 5.94 -6.55 13.69
CA TYR A 196 4.57 -7.11 13.74
C TYR A 196 3.49 -6.06 13.46
N ARG A 197 3.60 -4.89 14.10
CA ARG A 197 2.64 -3.79 13.91
C ARG A 197 2.58 -3.32 12.45
N ASP A 198 3.72 -3.23 11.79
CA ASP A 198 3.81 -2.70 10.43
C ASP A 198 3.34 -3.77 9.42
N TYR A 199 3.59 -5.05 9.70
CA TYR A 199 2.99 -6.16 8.96
C TYR A 199 1.46 -6.11 9.00
N ILE A 200 0.85 -5.99 10.20
CA ILE A 200 -0.61 -5.92 10.34
C ILE A 200 -1.19 -4.70 9.60
N LYS A 201 -0.52 -3.55 9.67
CA LYS A 201 -0.93 -2.35 8.93
C LYS A 201 -0.90 -2.59 7.42
N ASN A 202 0.19 -3.15 6.90
CA ASN A 202 0.34 -3.39 5.47
C ASN A 202 -0.71 -4.38 4.95
N VAL A 203 -0.94 -5.49 5.67
CA VAL A 203 -1.99 -6.44 5.31
C VAL A 203 -3.37 -5.78 5.36
N ALA A 204 -3.68 -5.03 6.42
CA ALA A 204 -4.97 -4.34 6.49
C ALA A 204 -5.15 -3.35 5.33
N SER A 205 -4.14 -2.55 4.99
CA SER A 205 -4.22 -1.58 3.90
C SER A 205 -4.36 -2.20 2.50
N SER A 206 -4.08 -3.49 2.33
CA SER A 206 -4.28 -4.21 1.06
C SER A 206 -5.60 -4.97 0.99
N GLU A 207 -6.21 -5.26 2.15
CA GLU A 207 -7.40 -6.11 2.28
C GLU A 207 -8.68 -5.29 2.55
N ILE A 208 -8.56 -4.08 3.10
CA ILE A 208 -9.69 -3.20 3.43
C ILE A 208 -9.42 -1.73 3.10
N TYR A 209 -10.46 -0.99 2.74
CA TYR A 209 -10.34 0.45 2.49
C TYR A 209 -10.28 1.25 3.81
N ALA A 210 -9.35 2.21 3.85
CA ALA A 210 -9.16 3.11 5.00
C ALA A 210 -10.34 4.06 5.25
N THR A 211 -11.25 4.20 4.29
CA THR A 211 -12.47 5.01 4.35
C THR A 211 -13.61 4.33 5.11
N TRP A 212 -13.48 3.04 5.42
CA TRP A 212 -14.52 2.30 6.12
C TRP A 212 -14.73 2.82 7.55
N PRO A 213 -15.93 2.62 8.13
CA PRO A 213 -16.18 3.01 9.52
C PRO A 213 -15.16 2.39 10.48
N ASP A 214 -14.76 3.14 11.53
CA ASP A 214 -13.78 2.71 12.54
C ASP A 214 -14.12 1.33 13.14
N ALA A 215 -15.39 1.05 13.40
CA ALA A 215 -15.83 -0.25 13.89
C ALA A 215 -15.54 -1.40 12.90
N SER A 216 -15.72 -1.16 11.60
CA SER A 216 -15.43 -2.12 10.53
C SER A 216 -13.94 -2.35 10.39
N ILE A 217 -13.13 -1.28 10.41
CA ILE A 217 -11.67 -1.37 10.37
C ILE A 217 -11.17 -2.17 11.59
N ARG A 218 -11.63 -1.84 12.80
CA ARG A 218 -11.26 -2.57 14.02
C ARG A 218 -11.61 -4.05 13.95
N ALA A 219 -12.82 -4.39 13.49
CA ALA A 219 -13.24 -5.78 13.38
C ALA A 219 -12.34 -6.57 12.43
N ASN A 220 -12.04 -6.01 11.25
CA ASN A 220 -11.16 -6.65 10.27
C ASN A 220 -9.71 -6.75 10.77
N VAL A 221 -9.17 -5.69 11.38
CA VAL A 221 -7.82 -5.73 11.97
C VAL A 221 -7.72 -6.80 13.07
N LEU A 222 -8.73 -6.94 13.93
CA LEU A 222 -8.77 -8.01 14.94
C LEU A 222 -8.81 -9.40 14.30
N ALA A 223 -9.54 -9.58 13.21
CA ALA A 223 -9.55 -10.83 12.45
C ALA A 223 -8.16 -11.12 11.85
N ILE A 224 -7.54 -10.15 11.18
CA ILE A 224 -6.19 -10.25 10.61
C ILE A 224 -5.19 -10.64 11.71
N MET A 225 -5.19 -9.92 12.84
CA MET A 225 -4.33 -10.24 13.99
C MET A 225 -4.53 -11.67 14.49
N SER A 226 -5.78 -12.13 14.57
CA SER A 226 -6.12 -13.48 15.02
C SER A 226 -5.54 -14.54 14.07
N PHE A 227 -5.72 -14.37 12.75
CA PHE A 227 -5.15 -15.27 11.75
C PHE A 227 -3.62 -15.27 11.77
N THR A 228 -2.99 -14.10 11.86
CA THR A 228 -1.53 -13.98 11.93
C THR A 228 -0.96 -14.66 13.17
N LEU A 229 -1.54 -14.39 14.35
CA LEU A 229 -1.05 -15.00 15.59
C LEU A 229 -1.31 -16.51 15.63
N ASN A 230 -2.42 -16.98 15.05
CA ASN A 230 -2.68 -18.42 14.93
C ASN A 230 -1.59 -19.11 14.10
N ARG A 231 -1.23 -18.56 12.93
CA ARG A 231 -0.14 -19.10 12.08
C ARG A 231 1.21 -19.14 12.80
N VAL A 232 1.56 -18.08 13.52
CA VAL A 232 2.80 -18.02 14.30
C VAL A 232 2.79 -19.04 15.43
N TYR A 233 1.65 -19.21 16.10
CA TYR A 233 1.51 -20.15 17.21
C TYR A 233 1.53 -21.62 16.76
N THR A 234 0.93 -21.93 15.60
CA THR A 234 0.82 -23.31 15.09
C THR A 234 1.91 -23.70 14.09
N GLU A 235 2.77 -22.77 13.66
CA GLU A 235 3.73 -22.95 12.56
C GLU A 235 3.08 -23.54 11.28
N TRP A 236 1.90 -23.00 10.90
CA TRP A 236 1.12 -23.47 9.76
C TRP A 236 0.92 -22.41 8.68
#